data_AF-A0A2W6BWJ9-F1
#
_entry.id   AF-A0A2W6BWJ9-F1
#
_cell.length_a   1.000
_cell.length_b   1.000
_cell.length_c   1.000
_cell.angle_alpha   90.00
_cell.angle_beta   90.00
_cell.angle_gamma   90.00
#
_symmetry.space_group_name_H-M   'P 1'
#
loop_
_entity.id
_entity.type
_entity.pdbx_description
1 polymer ?
#
loop_
_entity_poly.entity_id
_entity_poly.type
_entity_poly.pdbx_seq_one_letter_code
_entity_poly.pdbx_strand_id
1 'polypeptide(L)'
;MFFSASRLGSMTVSTYMTLRHRDTAAAADSLLASLPPINNKVRAIVLSDLTVNAAQAKDYDRATALVSDAIKLTTQTETSMAKQRLLAFAATLPPTSNAGPASLLRDQILSTLRR
;
A
#
# COMPACT_ATOMS: atom_id res chain seq x y z
N MET A 1 25.46 -13.16 -10.85
CA MET A 1 25.23 -12.14 -9.81
C MET A 1 23.99 -11.35 -10.19
N PHE A 2 23.14 -10.93 -9.26
CA PHE A 2 22.61 -9.56 -9.18
C PHE A 2 21.54 -9.51 -8.09
N PHE A 3 21.98 -9.13 -6.89
CA PHE A 3 21.11 -8.50 -5.91
C PHE A 3 20.65 -7.18 -6.53
N SER A 4 19.47 -7.14 -7.13
CA SER A 4 18.95 -5.91 -7.72
C SER A 4 18.63 -4.91 -6.61
N ALA A 5 18.86 -3.62 -6.86
CA ALA A 5 18.52 -2.54 -5.93
C ALA A 5 17.05 -2.61 -5.45
N SER A 6 16.16 -3.16 -6.28
CA SER A 6 14.75 -3.40 -5.95
C SER A 6 14.56 -4.40 -4.81
N ARG A 7 15.40 -5.45 -4.75
CA ARG A 7 15.33 -6.49 -3.70
C ARG A 7 15.91 -5.99 -2.39
N LEU A 8 17.00 -5.21 -2.47
CA LEU A 8 17.58 -4.53 -1.32
C LEU A 8 16.59 -3.51 -0.73
N GLY A 9 15.99 -2.68 -1.57
CA GLY A 9 14.99 -1.69 -1.15
C GLY A 9 13.73 -2.32 -0.57
N SER A 10 13.24 -3.43 -1.13
CA SER A 10 12.10 -4.17 -0.57
C SER A 10 12.43 -4.78 0.79
N MET A 11 13.67 -5.25 0.99
CA MET A 11 14.12 -5.77 2.28
C MET A 11 14.26 -4.65 3.31
N THR A 12 14.80 -3.50 2.92
CA THR A 12 14.91 -2.31 3.77
C THR A 12 13.54 -1.80 4.21
N VAL A 13 12.55 -1.70 3.32
CA VAL A 13 11.16 -1.33 3.68
C VAL A 13 10.55 -2.38 4.60
N SER A 14 10.75 -3.67 4.32
CA SER A 14 10.26 -4.74 5.20
C SER A 14 10.87 -4.64 6.59
N THR A 15 12.18 -4.34 6.71
CA THR A 15 12.86 -4.17 8.01
C THR A 15 12.38 -2.93 8.75
N TYR A 16 12.21 -1.79 8.07
CA TYR A 16 11.68 -0.58 8.69
C TYR A 16 10.24 -0.74 9.17
N MET A 17 9.43 -1.50 8.42
CA MET A 17 8.07 -1.87 8.82
C MET A 17 8.06 -2.72 10.09
N THR A 18 8.94 -3.71 10.21
CA THR A 18 9.04 -4.53 11.44
C THR A 18 9.45 -3.69 12.65
N LEU A 19 10.26 -2.66 12.44
CA LEU A 19 10.79 -1.79 13.51
C LEU A 19 9.86 -0.62 13.87
N ARG A 20 8.71 -0.44 13.19
CA ARG A 20 7.81 0.72 13.36
C ARG A 20 8.58 2.06 13.35
N HIS A 21 9.61 2.14 12.52
CA HIS A 21 10.48 3.32 12.50
C HIS A 21 9.73 4.51 11.89
N ARG A 22 9.93 5.71 12.46
CA ARG A 22 9.25 6.94 12.00
C ARG A 22 9.52 7.26 10.52
N ASP A 23 10.61 6.73 9.98
CA ASP A 23 11.07 6.94 8.60
C ASP A 23 10.55 5.89 7.60
N THR A 24 9.70 4.96 8.04
CA THR A 24 9.10 3.92 7.14
C THR A 24 8.45 4.57 5.92
N ALA A 25 7.81 5.73 6.12
CA ALA A 25 7.26 6.59 5.09
C ALA A 25 8.32 7.10 4.10
N ALA A 26 9.41 7.72 4.59
CA ALA A 26 10.46 8.30 3.75
C ALA A 26 11.24 7.23 2.98
N ALA A 27 11.49 6.08 3.61
CA ALA A 27 12.14 4.93 2.98
C ALA A 27 11.30 4.37 1.82
N ALA A 28 9.98 4.36 1.98
CA ALA A 28 9.08 3.85 0.97
C ALA A 28 8.81 4.86 -0.16
N ASP A 29 8.73 6.16 0.14
CA ASP A 29 8.71 7.21 -0.88
C ASP A 29 10.00 7.20 -1.72
N SER A 30 11.15 6.98 -1.07
CA SER A 30 12.45 6.81 -1.75
C SER A 30 12.50 5.51 -2.59
N LEU A 31 11.88 4.42 -2.13
CA LEU A 31 11.73 3.20 -2.90
C LEU A 31 10.84 3.43 -4.13
N LEU A 32 9.71 4.12 -3.97
CA LEU A 32 8.80 4.45 -5.07
C LEU A 32 9.46 5.37 -6.09
N ALA A 33 10.31 6.31 -5.65
CA ALA A 33 11.07 7.20 -6.52
C ALA A 33 12.22 6.47 -7.26
N SER A 34 12.80 5.43 -6.66
CA SER A 34 13.90 4.65 -7.26
C SER A 34 13.45 3.47 -8.12
N LEU A 35 12.18 3.05 -8.02
CA LEU A 35 11.63 1.98 -8.84
C LEU A 35 11.35 2.49 -10.27
N PRO A 36 11.97 1.89 -11.30
CA PRO A 36 11.66 2.23 -12.68
C PRO A 36 10.18 1.92 -13.00
N PRO A 37 9.52 2.71 -13.87
CA PRO A 37 8.12 2.50 -14.27
C PRO A 37 7.81 1.10 -14.82
N ILE A 38 8.84 0.35 -15.24
CA ILE A 38 8.69 -1.03 -15.74
C ILE A 38 8.26 -2.02 -14.64
N ASN A 39 8.43 -1.67 -13.36
CA ASN A 39 8.10 -2.51 -12.21
C ASN A 39 6.73 -2.18 -11.60
N ASN A 40 5.74 -1.84 -12.42
CA ASN A 40 4.41 -1.44 -11.94
C ASN A 40 3.74 -2.49 -11.04
N LYS A 41 4.00 -3.79 -11.23
CA LYS A 41 3.48 -4.84 -10.32
C LYS A 41 4.07 -4.75 -8.91
N VAL A 42 5.39 -4.56 -8.81
CA VAL A 42 6.08 -4.38 -7.52
C VAL A 42 5.64 -3.07 -6.86
N ARG A 43 5.49 -2.02 -7.66
CA ARG A 43 5.02 -0.72 -7.19
C ARG A 43 3.59 -0.78 -6.65
N ALA A 44 2.69 -1.55 -7.29
CA ALA A 44 1.33 -1.76 -6.79
C ALA A 44 1.34 -2.44 -5.41
N ILE A 45 2.19 -3.45 -5.25
CA ILE A 45 2.37 -4.16 -3.98
C ILE A 45 2.89 -3.21 -2.88
N VAL A 46 3.93 -2.42 -3.17
CA VAL A 46 4.51 -1.48 -2.21
C VAL A 46 3.49 -0.41 -1.80
N LEU A 47 2.73 0.13 -2.74
CA LEU A 47 1.68 1.12 -2.45
C LEU A 47 0.57 0.53 -1.55
N SER A 48 0.19 -0.74 -1.77
CA SER A 48 -0.75 -1.43 -0.89
C SER A 48 -0.19 -1.58 0.54
N ASP A 49 1.07 -1.98 0.69
CA ASP A 49 1.70 -2.14 2.01
C ASP A 49 1.83 -0.79 2.74
N LEU A 50 2.10 0.29 2.01
CA LEU A 50 2.15 1.64 2.58
C LEU A 50 0.80 2.17 3.02
N THR A 51 -0.24 1.87 2.25
CA THR A 51 -1.62 2.19 2.63
C THR A 51 -1.96 1.58 3.98
N VAL A 52 -1.61 0.30 4.17
CA VAL A 52 -1.80 -0.41 5.44
C VAL A 52 -1.03 0.27 6.57
N ASN A 53 0.23 0.63 6.34
CA ASN A 53 1.08 1.26 7.34
C ASN A 53 0.53 2.64 7.77
N ALA A 54 0.17 3.49 6.81
CA ALA A 54 -0.40 4.82 7.08
C ALA A 54 -1.69 4.71 7.90
N ALA A 55 -2.58 3.78 7.53
CA ALA A 55 -3.81 3.55 8.28
C ALA A 55 -3.57 3.00 9.69
N GLN A 56 -2.57 2.12 9.89
CA GLN A 56 -2.16 1.66 11.22
C GLN A 56 -1.59 2.79 12.08
N ALA A 57 -0.90 3.75 11.47
CA ALA A 57 -0.42 4.96 12.12
C ALA A 57 -1.53 5.99 12.38
N LYS A 58 -2.79 5.70 12.01
CA LYS A 58 -3.95 6.61 12.03
C LYS A 58 -3.78 7.85 11.13
N ASP A 59 -2.85 7.80 10.18
CA ASP A 59 -2.66 8.81 9.15
C ASP A 59 -3.57 8.51 7.95
N TYR A 60 -4.86 8.77 8.14
CA TYR A 60 -5.89 8.41 7.16
C TYR A 60 -5.87 9.29 5.91
N ASP A 61 -5.39 10.53 6.00
CA ASP A 61 -5.23 11.41 4.85
C ASP A 61 -4.18 10.82 3.90
N ARG A 62 -3.04 10.40 4.44
CA ARG A 62 -1.99 9.71 3.67
C ARG A 62 -2.46 8.35 3.16
N ALA A 63 -3.15 7.57 3.98
CA ALA A 63 -3.70 6.28 3.55
C ALA A 63 -4.66 6.43 2.36
N THR A 64 -5.46 7.49 2.34
CA THR A 64 -6.41 7.78 1.25
C THR A 64 -5.70 8.16 -0.04
N ALA A 65 -4.63 8.96 0.04
CA ALA A 65 -3.81 9.28 -1.13
C ALA A 65 -3.15 8.02 -1.72
N LEU A 66 -2.53 7.21 -0.86
CA LEU A 66 -1.82 5.99 -1.26
C LEU A 66 -2.76 4.91 -1.82
N VAL A 67 -3.95 4.74 -1.23
CA VAL A 67 -4.89 3.71 -1.68
C VAL A 67 -5.41 3.98 -3.09
N SER A 68 -5.60 5.26 -3.43
CA SER A 68 -6.05 5.66 -4.78
C SER A 68 -5.03 5.23 -5.84
N ASP A 69 -3.74 5.50 -5.59
CA ASP A 69 -2.66 5.10 -6.48
C ASP A 69 -2.48 3.57 -6.50
N ALA A 70 -2.58 2.92 -5.34
CA ALA A 70 -2.49 1.46 -5.23
C ALA A 70 -3.59 0.76 -6.05
N ILE A 71 -4.85 1.22 -5.93
CA ILE A 71 -6.00 0.70 -6.67
C ILE A 71 -5.79 0.89 -8.17
N LYS A 72 -5.44 2.11 -8.60
CA LYS A 72 -5.22 2.43 -10.02
C LYS A 72 -4.16 1.51 -10.63
N LEU A 73 -3.02 1.37 -9.95
CA LEU A 73 -1.92 0.54 -10.45
C LEU A 73 -2.27 -0.95 -10.40
N THR A 74 -2.97 -1.40 -9.36
CA THR A 74 -3.45 -2.78 -9.23
C THR A 74 -4.37 -3.17 -10.38
N THR A 75 -5.30 -2.29 -10.74
CA THR A 75 -6.22 -2.49 -11.86
C THR A 75 -5.49 -2.47 -13.21
N GLN A 76 -4.57 -1.52 -13.42
CA GLN A 76 -3.80 -1.41 -14.67
C GLN A 76 -2.85 -2.59 -14.91
N THR A 77 -2.33 -3.19 -13.85
CA THR A 77 -1.33 -4.26 -13.94
C THR A 77 -1.89 -5.66 -13.70
N GLU A 78 -3.18 -5.74 -13.39
CA GLU A 78 -3.88 -6.97 -12.98
C GLU A 78 -3.14 -7.73 -11.86
N THR A 79 -2.55 -6.98 -10.92
CA THR A 79 -1.73 -7.58 -9.86
C THR A 79 -2.64 -8.20 -8.79
N SER A 80 -2.92 -9.50 -8.93
CA SER A 80 -3.76 -10.28 -7.99
C SER A 80 -3.30 -10.17 -6.54
N MET A 81 -1.98 -10.19 -6.30
CA MET A 81 -1.40 -10.06 -4.96
C MET A 81 -1.70 -8.70 -4.30
N ALA A 82 -1.60 -7.61 -5.05
CA ALA A 82 -1.91 -6.26 -4.55
C ALA A 82 -3.41 -6.11 -4.26
N LYS A 83 -4.26 -6.67 -5.13
CA LYS A 83 -5.72 -6.77 -4.90
C LYS A 83 -6.05 -7.55 -3.63
N GLN A 84 -5.45 -8.74 -3.45
CA GLN A 84 -5.66 -9.56 -2.26
C GLN A 84 -5.26 -8.84 -0.97
N ARG A 85 -4.12 -8.14 -0.96
CA ARG A 85 -3.67 -7.37 0.22
C ARG A 85 -4.61 -6.23 0.57
N LEU A 86 -5.06 -5.46 -0.44
CA LEU A 86 -6.02 -4.38 -0.23
C LEU A 86 -7.36 -4.91 0.30
N LEU A 87 -7.88 -6.01 -0.26
CA LEU A 87 -9.11 -6.64 0.22
C LEU A 87 -8.97 -7.20 1.64
N ALA A 88 -7.85 -7.86 1.95
CA ALA A 88 -7.56 -8.35 3.29
C ALA A 88 -7.47 -7.20 4.30
N PHE A 89 -6.85 -6.08 3.91
CA PHE A 89 -6.80 -4.88 4.73
C PHE A 89 -8.19 -4.25 4.92
N ALA A 90 -9.00 -4.13 3.86
CA ALA A 90 -10.36 -3.64 3.99
C ALA A 90 -11.20 -4.48 4.97
N ALA A 91 -10.93 -5.79 5.07
CA ALA A 91 -11.60 -6.67 6.02
C ALA A 91 -11.24 -6.36 7.48
N THR A 92 -10.07 -5.80 7.78
CA THR A 92 -9.64 -5.44 9.15
C THR A 92 -10.13 -4.06 9.59
N LEU A 93 -10.57 -3.22 8.65
CA LEU A 93 -11.11 -1.90 8.94
C LEU A 93 -12.54 -1.98 9.52
N PRO A 94 -12.94 -1.06 10.41
CA PRO A 94 -14.30 -1.05 10.96
C PRO A 94 -15.36 -0.93 9.85
N PRO A 95 -16.53 -1.55 10.03
CA PRO A 95 -17.62 -1.50 9.07
C PRO A 95 -18.19 -0.08 8.92
N THR A 96 -18.89 0.13 7.80
CA THR A 96 -19.51 1.39 7.35
C THR A 96 -20.50 2.03 8.31
N SER A 97 -21.02 1.24 9.27
CA SER A 97 -21.87 1.75 10.34
C SER A 97 -21.15 2.76 11.25
N ASN A 98 -19.81 2.82 11.23
CA ASN A 98 -19.03 3.87 11.88
C ASN A 98 -18.68 4.98 10.89
N ALA A 99 -19.10 6.23 11.17
CA ALA A 99 -18.81 7.41 10.35
C ALA A 99 -17.37 7.94 10.57
N GLY A 100 -16.35 7.10 10.38
CA GLY A 100 -14.95 7.44 10.60
C GLY A 100 -14.10 7.37 9.31
N PRO A 101 -12.92 8.01 9.27
CA PRO A 101 -12.02 7.97 8.10
C PRO A 101 -11.66 6.54 7.65
N ALA A 102 -11.58 5.61 8.60
CA ALA A 102 -11.30 4.20 8.34
C ALA A 102 -12.41 3.47 7.56
N SER A 103 -13.68 3.84 7.74
CA SER A 103 -14.79 3.22 7.00
C SER A 103 -14.90 3.74 5.57
N LEU A 104 -14.60 5.03 5.35
CA LEU A 104 -14.49 5.61 4.01
C LEU A 104 -13.38 4.92 3.20
N LEU A 105 -12.22 4.69 3.82
CA LEU A 105 -11.11 3.97 3.21
C LEU A 105 -11.49 2.53 2.84
N ARG A 106 -12.22 1.84 3.72
CA ARG A 106 -12.76 0.49 3.47
C ARG A 106 -13.71 0.48 2.26
N ASP A 107 -14.63 1.42 2.19
CA ASP A 107 -15.59 1.51 1.10
C ASP A 107 -14.95 1.79 -0.24
N GLN A 108 -13.93 2.66 -0.27
CA GLN A 108 -13.17 2.94 -1.48
C GLN A 108 -12.50 1.67 -2.04
N ILE A 109 -11.89 0.85 -1.16
CA ILE A 109 -11.25 -0.39 -1.57
C ILE A 109 -12.29 -1.40 -2.09
N LEU A 110 -13.38 -1.61 -1.34
CA LEU A 110 -14.38 -2.61 -1.68
C LEU A 110 -15.17 -2.24 -2.94
N SER A 111 -15.57 -0.98 -3.10
CA SER A 111 -16.32 -0.52 -4.28
C SER A 111 -15.54 -0.68 -5.58
N THR A 112 -14.21 -0.53 -5.53
CA THR A 112 -13.38 -0.56 -6.73
C THR A 112 -12.84 -1.95 -7.05
N LEU A 113 -12.38 -2.70 -6.05
CA LEU A 113 -11.69 -3.98 -6.28
C LEU A 113 -12.59 -5.21 -6.18
N ARG A 114 -13.82 -5.10 -5.64
CA ARG A 114 -14.76 -6.23 -5.55
C ARG A 114 -15.57 -6.46 -6.82
N ARG A 115 -15.50 -5.54 -7.80
CA ARG A 115 -15.94 -5.78 -9.17
C ARG A 115 -15.06 -6.81 -9.86
#